data_AF-A0AAU7WMF1-F1
#
_entry.id   AF-A0AAU7WMF1-F1
#
_cell.length_a   1.000
_cell.length_b   1.000
_cell.length_c   1.000
_cell.angle_alpha   90.00
_cell.angle_beta   90.00
_cell.angle_gamma   90.00
#
_symmetry.space_group_name_H-M   'P 1'
#
loop_
_entity.id
_entity.type
_entity.pdbx_description
1 polymer ?
#
loop_
_entity_poly.entity_id
_entity_poly.type
_entity_poly.pdbx_seq_one_letter_code
_entity_poly.pdbx_strand_id
1 'polypeptide(L)'
;MTTSTHQRFQIRACRKFALEQNQRLFRQAQALDSQAYGLLDQEHLEIDTFERYRLLRNKAQAKYQEAVEHLRLINREFVDPQSPQDHSTFADTAQPLLRLSGR
;
A
#
# COMPACT_ATOMS: atom_id res chain seq x y z
N MET A 1 4.36 23.51 -32.49
CA MET A 1 3.55 23.03 -31.35
C MET A 1 3.80 21.53 -31.12
N THR A 2 4.94 21.15 -30.52
CA THR A 2 5.34 19.73 -30.30
C THR A 2 5.44 19.35 -28.81
N THR A 3 5.29 20.33 -27.92
CA THR A 3 5.44 20.19 -26.46
C THR A 3 4.44 19.22 -25.82
N SER A 4 3.26 19.04 -26.42
CA SER A 4 2.17 18.26 -25.82
C SER A 4 2.42 16.74 -25.75
N THR A 5 3.08 16.14 -26.74
CA THR A 5 3.33 14.68 -26.75
C THR A 5 4.52 14.30 -25.87
N HIS A 6 5.58 15.09 -25.92
CA HIS A 6 6.77 14.89 -25.10
C HIS A 6 6.46 15.04 -23.60
N GLN A 7 5.69 16.07 -23.22
CA GLN A 7 5.24 16.26 -21.84
C GLN A 7 4.38 15.10 -21.34
N ARG A 8 3.48 14.55 -22.18
CA ARG A 8 2.69 13.36 -21.83
C ARG A 8 3.57 12.13 -21.60
N PHE A 9 4.55 11.90 -22.48
CA PHE A 9 5.49 10.80 -22.31
C PHE A 9 6.29 10.92 -21.01
N GLN A 10 6.74 12.13 -20.67
CA GLN A 10 7.43 12.41 -19.41
C GLN A 10 6.52 12.14 -18.19
N ILE A 11 5.28 12.63 -18.19
CA ILE A 11 4.32 12.37 -17.10
C ILE A 11 4.11 10.86 -16.89
N ARG A 12 3.95 10.09 -17.98
CA ARG A 12 3.80 8.63 -17.91
C ARG A 12 5.05 7.93 -17.38
N ALA A 13 6.23 8.34 -17.83
CA ALA A 13 7.50 7.78 -17.37
C ALA A 13 7.73 8.06 -15.88
N CYS A 14 7.49 9.31 -15.44
CA CYS A 14 7.57 9.70 -14.03
C CYS A 14 6.57 8.92 -13.17
N ARG A 15 5.31 8.80 -13.62
CA ARG A 15 4.28 8.02 -12.93
C ARG A 15 4.71 6.56 -12.75
N LYS A 16 5.21 5.93 -13.83
CA LYS A 16 5.68 4.54 -13.80
C LYS A 16 6.81 4.37 -12.78
N PHE A 17 7.82 5.24 -12.82
CA PHE A 17 8.94 5.18 -11.88
C PHE A 17 8.47 5.36 -10.42
N ALA A 18 7.57 6.31 -10.17
CA ALA A 18 7.04 6.53 -8.83
C ALA A 18 6.26 5.31 -8.32
N LEU A 19 5.46 4.66 -9.18
CA LEU A 19 4.77 3.41 -8.86
C LEU A 19 5.74 2.26 -8.57
N GLU A 20 6.86 2.15 -9.29
CA GLU A 20 7.90 1.16 -8.99
C GLU A 20 8.52 1.38 -7.61
N GLN A 21 8.75 2.65 -7.22
CA GLN A 21 9.22 2.98 -5.87
C GLN A 21 8.15 2.67 -4.81
N ASN A 22 6.87 2.94 -5.10
CA ASN A 22 5.76 2.58 -4.24
C ASN A 22 5.70 1.06 -4.00
N GLN A 23 5.85 0.27 -5.05
CA GLN A 23 5.89 -1.19 -4.96
C GLN A 23 7.10 -1.70 -4.16
N ARG A 24 8.23 -1.00 -4.17
CA ARG A 24 9.39 -1.33 -3.31
C ARG A 24 9.05 -1.15 -1.83
N LEU A 25 8.32 -0.10 -1.44
CA LEU A 25 7.87 0.10 -0.06
C LEU A 25 6.96 -1.04 0.40
N PHE A 26 5.99 -1.44 -0.43
CA PHE A 26 5.12 -2.59 -0.14
C PHE A 26 5.92 -3.89 0.04
N ARG A 27 6.91 -4.16 -0.81
CA ARG A 27 7.77 -5.34 -0.66
C ARG A 27 8.60 -5.31 0.61
N GLN A 28 9.12 -4.14 1.01
CA GLN A 28 9.84 -3.99 2.28
C GLN A 28 8.92 -4.26 3.48
N ALA A 29 7.70 -3.72 3.45
CA ALA A 29 6.70 -3.95 4.49
C ALA A 29 6.35 -5.44 4.60
N GLN A 30 6.09 -6.10 3.47
CA GLN A 30 5.78 -7.53 3.42
C GLN A 30 6.95 -8.40 3.92
N ALA A 31 8.19 -8.05 3.57
CA ALA A 31 9.37 -8.78 4.05
C ALA A 31 9.54 -8.67 5.58
N LEU A 32 9.23 -7.51 6.16
CA LEU A 32 9.21 -7.32 7.61
C LEU A 32 8.10 -8.14 8.27
N ASP A 33 6.93 -8.22 7.65
CA ASP A 33 5.83 -9.06 8.11
C ASP A 33 6.17 -10.55 8.07
N SER A 34 6.71 -11.04 6.95
CA SER A 34 7.17 -12.43 6.84
C SER A 34 8.20 -12.76 7.92
N GLN A 35 9.14 -11.85 8.19
CA GLN A 35 10.11 -12.02 9.27
C GLN A 35 9.44 -12.01 10.65
N ALA A 36 8.46 -11.13 10.89
CA ALA A 36 7.75 -11.07 12.15
C ALA A 36 6.98 -12.38 12.39
N TYR A 37 6.18 -12.83 11.42
CA TYR A 37 5.41 -14.05 11.57
C TYR A 37 6.29 -15.29 11.70
N GLY A 38 7.43 -15.35 11.02
CA GLY A 38 8.41 -16.42 11.21
C GLY A 38 8.97 -16.52 12.64
N LEU A 39 8.90 -15.46 13.46
CA LEU A 39 9.23 -15.53 14.89
C LEU A 39 8.16 -16.27 15.70
N LEU A 40 6.91 -16.28 15.24
CA LEU A 40 5.79 -16.92 15.91
C LEU A 40 5.67 -18.41 15.58
N ASP A 41 6.35 -18.89 14.53
CA ASP A 41 6.36 -20.29 14.10
C ASP A 41 7.26 -21.18 14.99
N GLN A 42 7.87 -20.62 16.04
CA GLN A 42 8.74 -21.34 16.97
C GLN A 42 7.90 -22.08 18.04
N GLU A 43 8.24 -23.35 18.32
CA GLU A 43 7.54 -24.18 19.33
C GLU A 43 7.60 -23.60 20.76
N HIS A 44 8.59 -22.76 21.04
CA HIS A 44 8.77 -22.08 22.32
C HIS A 44 8.93 -20.58 22.10
N LEU A 45 7.90 -19.82 22.46
CA LEU A 45 7.88 -18.36 22.36
C LEU A 45 8.32 -17.74 23.68
N GLU A 46 9.47 -17.08 23.68
CA GLU A 46 9.94 -16.28 24.80
C GLU A 46 9.42 -14.83 24.74
N ILE A 47 9.44 -14.13 25.87
CA ILE A 47 9.02 -12.73 25.96
C ILE A 47 9.82 -11.85 24.97
N ASP A 48 11.12 -12.10 24.85
CA ASP A 48 11.98 -11.37 23.91
C ASP A 48 11.59 -11.61 22.44
N THR A 49 11.05 -12.79 22.11
CA THR A 49 10.51 -13.11 20.79
C THR A 49 9.29 -12.24 20.49
N PHE A 50 8.40 -12.02 21.47
CA PHE A 50 7.24 -11.15 21.31
C PHE A 50 7.62 -9.68 21.14
N GLU A 51 8.61 -9.19 21.88
CA GLU A 51 9.11 -7.82 21.70
C GLU A 51 9.72 -7.62 20.30
N ARG A 52 10.51 -8.59 19.83
CA ARG A 52 11.08 -8.55 18.47
C ARG A 52 10.01 -8.61 17.38
N TYR A 53 9.01 -9.46 17.55
CA TYR A 53 7.83 -9.52 16.68
C TYR A 53 7.14 -8.15 16.60
N ARG A 54 6.85 -7.55 17.75
CA ARG A 54 6.17 -6.25 17.84
C ARG A 54 6.97 -5.15 17.15
N LEU A 55 8.29 -5.12 17.33
CA LEU A 55 9.16 -4.16 16.65
C LEU A 55 9.13 -4.32 15.12
N LEU A 56 9.16 -5.55 14.61
CA LEU A 56 9.08 -5.82 13.17
C LEU A 56 7.71 -5.42 12.60
N ARG A 57 6.62 -5.75 13.29
CA ARG A 57 5.25 -5.36 12.90
C ARG A 57 5.09 -3.84 12.86
N ASN A 58 5.61 -3.12 13.86
CA ASN A 58 5.57 -1.66 13.86
C ASN A 58 6.34 -1.06 12.68
N LYS A 59 7.50 -1.62 12.33
CA LYS A 59 8.27 -1.20 11.16
C LYS A 59 7.54 -1.50 9.86
N ALA A 60 6.93 -2.68 9.73
CA ALA A 60 6.13 -3.05 8.57
C ALA A 60 4.95 -2.09 8.39
N GLN A 61 4.22 -1.81 9.47
CA GLN A 61 3.11 -0.87 9.48
C GLN A 61 3.52 0.53 9.03
N ALA A 62 4.65 1.04 9.52
CA ALA A 62 5.17 2.33 9.07
C ALA A 62 5.47 2.34 7.56
N LYS A 63 6.02 1.24 7.02
CA LYS A 63 6.28 1.10 5.58
C LYS A 63 5.01 0.99 4.74
N TYR A 64 3.98 0.31 5.24
CA TYR A 64 2.67 0.30 4.59
C TYR A 64 2.04 1.70 4.56
N GLN A 65 2.12 2.43 5.66
CA GLN A 65 1.61 3.81 5.72
C GLN A 65 2.37 4.71 4.74
N GLU A 66 3.69 4.63 4.70
CA GLU A 66 4.53 5.34 3.73
C GLU A 66 4.12 5.01 2.28
N ALA A 67 3.88 3.73 1.97
CA ALA A 67 3.42 3.32 0.64
C ALA A 67 2.01 3.86 0.31
N VAL A 68 1.08 3.86 1.26
CA VAL A 68 -0.27 4.40 1.05
C VAL A 68 -0.21 5.91 0.77
N GLU A 69 0.52 6.68 1.57
CA GLU A 69 0.66 8.12 1.34
C GLU A 69 1.38 8.41 0.02
N HIS A 70 2.43 7.66 -0.31
CA HIS A 70 3.13 7.81 -1.57
C HIS A 70 2.22 7.52 -2.77
N LEU A 71 1.35 6.51 -2.70
CA LEU A 71 0.38 6.22 -3.76
C LEU A 71 -0.65 7.35 -3.92
N ARG A 72 -1.11 7.93 -2.81
CA ARG A 72 -2.01 9.11 -2.85
C ARG A 72 -1.34 10.30 -3.55
N LEU A 73 -0.07 10.56 -3.25
CA LEU A 73 0.69 11.62 -3.92
C LEU A 73 0.85 11.33 -5.42
N ILE A 74 1.19 10.10 -5.81
CA ILE A 74 1.30 9.71 -7.23
C ILE A 74 -0.01 9.96 -7.97
N ASN A 75 -1.13 9.58 -7.34
CA ASN A 75 -2.46 9.76 -7.92
C ASN A 75 -2.87 11.23 -8.03
N ARG A 76 -2.35 12.12 -7.18
CA ARG A 76 -2.58 13.56 -7.28
C ARG A 76 -1.68 14.24 -8.33
N GLU A 77 -0.39 13.94 -8.32
CA GLU A 77 0.62 14.70 -9.07
C GLU A 77 0.80 14.23 -10.52
N PHE A 78 0.53 12.95 -10.82
CA PHE A 78 0.78 12.36 -12.13
C PHE A 78 -0.51 11.93 -12.84
N VAL A 79 -1.58 12.71 -12.76
CA VAL A 79 -2.82 12.43 -13.50
C VAL A 79 -2.57 12.58 -15.00
N ASP A 80 -2.76 11.51 -15.79
CA ASP A 80 -2.85 11.65 -17.24
C ASP A 80 -4.28 12.09 -17.59
N PRO A 81 -4.49 13.28 -18.17
CA PRO A 81 -5.82 13.85 -18.43
C PRO A 81 -6.66 13.05 -19.44
N GLN A 82 -6.11 12.00 -20.07
CA GLN A 82 -6.82 11.16 -21.05
C GLN A 82 -6.79 9.66 -20.70
N SER A 83 -6.16 9.25 -19.59
CA SER A 83 -6.34 7.88 -19.11
C SER A 83 -7.71 7.79 -18.44
N PRO A 84 -8.58 6.83 -18.81
CA PRO A 84 -9.77 6.56 -18.03
C PRO A 84 -9.30 6.31 -16.60
N GLN A 85 -9.75 7.17 -15.68
CA GLN A 85 -9.46 6.97 -14.28
C GLN A 85 -10.20 5.69 -13.91
N ASP A 86 -9.46 4.63 -13.59
CA ASP A 86 -10.00 3.51 -12.82
C ASP A 86 -10.26 4.04 -11.41
N HIS A 87 -11.31 4.85 -11.30
CA HIS A 87 -12.02 5.08 -10.05
C HIS A 87 -12.71 3.76 -9.72
N SER A 88 -11.94 2.77 -9.26
CA SER A 88 -12.50 1.75 -8.38
C SER A 88 -12.88 2.48 -7.10
N THR A 89 -14.14 2.91 -7.11
CA THR A 89 -14.93 3.44 -6.01
C THR A 89 -14.84 2.48 -4.83
N PHE A 90 -13.82 2.61 -3.99
CA PHE A 90 -13.76 1.95 -2.66
C PHE A 90 -14.64 2.70 -1.64
N ALA A 91 -15.86 3.07 -2.03
CA ALA A 91 -16.78 3.79 -1.18
C ALA A 91 -18.24 3.52 -1.58
N ASP A 92 -18.69 2.25 -1.55
CA ASP A 92 -20.08 1.93 -1.17
C ASP A 92 -20.38 0.43 -0.92
N THR A 93 -19.51 -0.30 -0.21
CA THR A 93 -19.90 -1.61 0.34
C THR A 93 -19.35 -1.80 1.74
N ALA A 94 -19.74 -0.90 2.64
CA ALA A 94 -19.86 -1.21 4.06
C ALA A 94 -21.35 -1.38 4.35
N GLN A 95 -21.95 -2.49 3.88
CA GLN A 95 -23.25 -2.91 4.40
C GLN A 95 -23.06 -3.29 5.87
N PRO A 96 -23.80 -2.69 6.82
CA PRO A 96 -23.77 -3.14 8.20
C PRO A 96 -24.51 -4.48 8.28
N LEU A 97 -23.76 -5.56 8.53
CA LEU A 97 -24.32 -6.83 9.00
C LEU A 97 -24.86 -6.64 10.43
N LEU A 98 -26.03 -6.00 10.53
CA LEU A 98 -26.85 -5.97 11.73
C LEU A 98 -28.32 -6.08 11.34
N ARG A 99 -28.77 -7.32 11.13
CA ARG A 99 -30.12 -7.77 11.55
C ARG A 99 -30.08 -9.24 11.95
N LEU A 100 -29.72 -9.46 13.21
CA LEU A 100 -30.33 -10.53 13.98
C LEU A 100 -31.77 -10.14 14.33
N SER A 101 -32.62 -11.17 14.42
CA SER A 101 -33.94 -11.24 15.08
C SER A 101 -35.18 -10.88 14.25
N GLY A 102 -36.04 -11.89 14.08
CA GLY A 102 -37.49 -11.67 14.12
C GLY A 102 -38.34 -12.44 13.12
N ARG A 103 -38.48 -13.76 13.34
CA ARG A 103 -39.74 -14.54 13.45
C ARG A 103 -39.61 -15.93 12.85
#